data_AF-A0A3D3A8A5-F1
#
_entry.id   AF-A0A3D3A8A5-F1
#
_cell.length_a   1.000
_cell.length_b   1.000
_cell.length_c   1.000
_cell.angle_alpha   90.00
_cell.angle_beta   90.00
_cell.angle_gamma   90.00
#
_symmetry.space_group_name_H-M   'P 1'
#
loop_
_entity.id
_entity.type
_entity.pdbx_description
1 polymer ?
#
loop_
_entity_poly.entity_id
_entity_poly.type
_entity_poly.pdbx_seq_one_letter_code
_entity_poly.pdbx_strand_id
1 'polypeptide(L)'
;MARAQRLASRFETLSVSAAKLRQNLTLAFYRSPFGRGLWRGANEPTLFDYPNALRPGHGLRGESWLAGDYSLPGGVMRAPGQSPFEIIPPTTQWRNSLHSFDWLPDLLAVANGGGHQAVRAAILHWALAAYVHQRATMRPALVGRRLMRWAQALSEVRSGFDGQALAAIHTSFSTQTRWLEKLATQCDDGIDRLHAALGLTLAACALPQQGQMLRYGMDLLSR
;
A
#
# COMPACT_ATOMS: atom_id res chain seq x y z
N MET A 1 22.73 -27.14 -34.26
CA MET A 1 22.59 -26.40 -32.99
C MET A 1 21.64 -25.19 -33.05
N ALA A 2 21.66 -24.36 -34.11
CA ALA A 2 20.81 -23.16 -34.23
C ALA A 2 19.27 -23.38 -34.25
N ARG A 3 18.80 -24.58 -34.64
CA ARG A 3 17.35 -24.91 -34.71
C ARG A 3 16.75 -25.22 -33.33
N ALA A 4 17.55 -25.81 -32.43
CA ALA A 4 17.16 -26.08 -31.04
C ALA A 4 17.10 -24.78 -30.22
N GLN A 5 18.04 -23.86 -30.42
CA GLN A 5 18.05 -22.54 -29.77
C GLN A 5 16.82 -21.69 -30.14
N ARG A 6 16.35 -21.74 -31.41
CA ARG A 6 15.12 -21.03 -31.83
C ARG A 6 13.83 -21.62 -31.29
N LEU A 7 13.80 -22.93 -31.02
CA LEU A 7 12.66 -23.59 -30.41
C LEU A 7 12.60 -23.27 -28.91
N ALA A 8 13.73 -23.33 -28.21
CA ALA A 8 13.83 -22.94 -26.81
C ALA A 8 13.38 -21.49 -26.57
N SER A 9 13.86 -20.55 -27.40
CA SER A 9 13.45 -19.13 -27.29
C SER A 9 11.95 -18.93 -27.56
N ARG A 10 11.34 -19.70 -28.47
CA ARG A 10 9.89 -19.67 -28.72
C ARG A 10 9.10 -20.22 -27.52
N PHE A 11 9.55 -21.31 -26.91
CA PHE A 11 8.92 -21.87 -25.71
C PHE A 11 9.00 -20.92 -24.51
N GLU A 12 10.13 -20.24 -24.31
CA GLU A 12 10.28 -19.22 -23.25
C GLU A 12 9.36 -18.02 -23.49
N THR A 13 9.25 -17.51 -24.72
CA THR A 13 8.32 -16.40 -25.01
C THR A 13 6.86 -16.80 -24.82
N LEU A 14 6.48 -18.05 -25.12
CA LEU A 14 5.14 -18.57 -24.92
C LEU A 14 4.82 -18.76 -23.43
N SER A 15 5.75 -19.27 -22.63
CA SER A 15 5.54 -19.46 -21.19
C SER A 15 5.42 -18.12 -20.46
N VAL A 16 6.24 -17.13 -20.81
CA VAL A 16 6.16 -15.76 -20.27
C VAL A 16 4.84 -15.10 -20.68
N SER A 17 4.40 -15.28 -21.93
CA SER A 17 3.12 -14.74 -22.41
C SER A 17 1.93 -15.39 -21.71
N ALA A 18 1.96 -16.71 -21.49
CA ALA A 18 0.93 -17.44 -20.77
C ALA A 18 0.87 -17.03 -19.28
N ALA A 19 2.02 -16.83 -18.63
CA ALA A 19 2.11 -16.35 -17.26
C ALA A 19 1.50 -14.93 -17.11
N LYS A 20 1.86 -14.02 -18.02
CA LYS A 20 1.30 -12.65 -18.06
C LYS A 20 -0.20 -12.65 -18.35
N LEU A 21 -0.66 -13.51 -19.25
CA LEU A 21 -2.08 -13.66 -19.54
C LEU A 21 -2.85 -14.15 -18.30
N ARG A 22 -2.35 -15.19 -17.63
CA ARG A 22 -2.93 -15.70 -16.38
C ARG A 22 -2.98 -14.60 -15.31
N GLN A 23 -1.88 -13.86 -15.13
CA GLN A 23 -1.81 -12.73 -14.19
C GLN A 23 -2.86 -11.67 -14.49
N ASN A 24 -2.99 -11.27 -15.76
CA ASN A 24 -4.00 -10.31 -16.19
C ASN A 24 -5.43 -10.82 -15.94
N LEU A 25 -5.71 -12.10 -16.18
CA LEU A 25 -7.01 -12.71 -15.91
C LEU A 25 -7.32 -12.79 -14.42
N THR A 26 -6.36 -13.17 -13.59
CA THR A 26 -6.51 -13.18 -12.12
C THR A 26 -6.81 -11.78 -11.60
N LEU A 27 -6.07 -10.77 -12.06
CA LEU A 27 -6.34 -9.37 -11.72
C LEU A 27 -7.73 -8.93 -12.18
N ALA A 28 -8.14 -9.28 -13.40
CA ALA A 28 -9.46 -8.94 -13.93
C ALA A 28 -10.58 -9.58 -13.08
N PHE A 29 -10.43 -10.86 -12.73
CA PHE A 29 -11.41 -11.58 -11.91
C PHE A 29 -11.60 -10.92 -10.55
N TYR A 30 -10.53 -10.67 -9.79
CA TYR A 30 -10.66 -10.07 -8.46
C TYR A 30 -11.18 -8.62 -8.49
N ARG A 31 -11.11 -7.93 -9.62
CA ARG A 31 -11.71 -6.58 -9.78
C ARG A 31 -13.17 -6.60 -10.21
N SER A 32 -13.64 -7.71 -10.77
CA SER A 32 -15.02 -7.91 -11.20
C SER A 32 -15.99 -7.92 -10.00
N PRO A 33 -17.29 -7.64 -10.20
CA PRO A 33 -18.30 -7.73 -9.13
C PRO A 33 -18.26 -9.06 -8.36
N PHE A 34 -17.98 -10.16 -9.06
CA PHE A 34 -17.85 -11.51 -8.48
C PHE A 34 -16.63 -11.64 -7.57
N GLY A 35 -15.49 -11.09 -7.99
CA GLY A 35 -14.26 -11.14 -7.22
C GLY A 35 -14.23 -10.17 -6.03
N ARG A 36 -14.96 -9.04 -6.12
CA ARG A 36 -14.98 -7.99 -5.08
C ARG A 36 -15.43 -8.48 -3.71
N GLY A 37 -16.32 -9.47 -3.65
CA GLY A 37 -16.77 -10.06 -2.39
C GLY A 37 -15.65 -10.73 -1.60
N LEU A 38 -14.65 -11.30 -2.28
CA LEU A 38 -13.60 -12.13 -1.68
C LEU A 38 -12.55 -11.35 -0.89
N TRP A 39 -12.53 -10.02 -1.03
CA TRP A 39 -11.59 -9.15 -0.35
C TRP A 39 -12.26 -8.01 0.43
N ARG A 40 -13.59 -8.09 0.65
CA ARG A 40 -14.25 -7.16 1.58
C ARG A 40 -13.66 -7.33 2.97
N GLY A 41 -13.13 -6.25 3.52
CA GLY A 41 -12.71 -6.16 4.91
C GLY A 41 -13.91 -6.02 5.84
N ALA A 42 -13.70 -6.39 7.10
CA ALA A 42 -14.62 -6.11 8.19
C ALA A 42 -14.01 -5.04 9.12
N ASN A 43 -14.83 -4.43 9.95
CA ASN A 43 -14.37 -3.60 11.06
C ASN A 43 -13.79 -4.50 12.17
N GLU A 44 -12.62 -5.06 11.90
CA GLU A 44 -11.86 -5.87 12.85
C GLU A 44 -10.91 -4.91 13.60
N PRO A 45 -10.95 -4.85 14.95
CA PRO A 45 -10.02 -4.02 15.71
C PRO A 45 -8.61 -4.50 15.44
N THR A 46 -7.88 -3.77 14.60
CA THR A 46 -6.50 -4.09 14.25
C THR A 46 -5.59 -3.69 15.39
N LEU A 47 -4.73 -4.61 15.79
CA LEU A 47 -3.66 -4.34 16.74
C LEU A 47 -2.57 -3.55 16.02
N PHE A 48 -2.39 -2.28 16.40
CA PHE A 48 -1.33 -1.43 15.85
C PHE A 48 -0.02 -1.49 16.66
N ASP A 49 0.18 -2.53 17.45
CA ASP A 49 1.44 -2.74 18.16
C ASP A 49 2.48 -3.28 17.16
N TYR A 50 3.05 -2.34 16.41
CA TYR A 50 3.88 -2.57 15.22
C TYR A 50 5.32 -2.11 15.49
N PRO A 51 6.35 -2.77 14.93
CA PRO A 51 7.73 -2.32 15.10
C PRO A 51 7.92 -0.88 14.61
N ASN A 52 8.74 -0.11 15.33
CA ASN A 52 9.07 1.25 14.96
C ASN A 52 9.58 1.35 13.51
N ALA A 53 9.32 2.49 12.88
CA ALA A 53 9.77 2.74 11.52
C ALA A 53 11.30 2.55 11.40
N LEU A 54 11.73 1.68 10.48
CA LEU A 54 13.16 1.44 10.22
C LEU A 54 13.86 2.68 9.63
N ARG A 55 13.09 3.59 9.04
CA ARG A 55 13.57 4.87 8.51
C ARG A 55 13.06 5.99 9.43
N PRO A 56 13.94 6.79 10.06
CA PRO A 56 13.51 7.99 10.77
C PRO A 56 12.93 9.02 9.81
N GLY A 57 11.96 9.79 10.30
CA GLY A 57 11.41 10.94 9.60
C GLY A 57 12.36 12.13 9.60
N HIS A 58 12.15 13.04 8.66
CA HIS A 58 12.91 14.27 8.51
C HIS A 58 12.00 15.49 8.69
N GLY A 59 12.07 16.15 9.85
CA GLY A 59 11.18 17.24 10.24
C GLY A 59 11.04 18.37 9.21
N LEU A 60 12.15 18.83 8.60
CA LEU A 60 12.09 19.88 7.55
C LEU A 60 11.27 19.47 6.32
N ARG A 61 11.25 18.18 5.96
CA ARG A 61 10.38 17.68 4.87
C ARG A 61 8.92 17.66 5.31
N GLY A 62 8.67 17.33 6.57
CA GLY A 62 7.34 17.43 7.16
C GLY A 62 6.83 18.87 7.21
N GLU A 63 7.65 19.83 7.60
CA GLU A 63 7.30 21.26 7.58
C GLU A 63 6.99 21.74 6.17
N SER A 64 7.81 21.35 5.18
CA SER A 64 7.55 21.64 3.77
C SER A 64 6.22 21.03 3.31
N TRP A 65 5.94 19.80 3.70
CA TRP A 65 4.66 19.14 3.40
C TRP A 65 3.48 19.90 4.00
N LEU A 66 3.58 20.36 5.24
CA LEU A 66 2.55 21.15 5.91
C LEU A 66 2.34 22.52 5.25
N ALA A 67 3.38 23.09 4.64
CA ALA A 67 3.29 24.31 3.83
C ALA A 67 2.66 24.08 2.43
N GLY A 68 2.35 22.83 2.06
CA GLY A 68 1.81 22.46 0.75
C GLY A 68 2.86 22.20 -0.33
N ASP A 69 4.14 22.06 0.05
CA ASP A 69 5.23 21.65 -0.84
C ASP A 69 5.37 20.12 -0.87
N TYR A 70 4.65 19.48 -1.80
CA TYR A 70 4.61 18.04 -1.98
C TYR A 70 5.74 17.55 -2.89
N SER A 71 6.96 17.57 -2.34
CA SER A 71 8.17 17.05 -2.99
C SER A 71 8.25 15.53 -2.84
N LEU A 72 7.85 14.80 -3.88
CA LEU A 72 7.82 13.34 -3.92
C LEU A 72 8.64 12.80 -5.11
N PRO A 73 9.10 11.54 -5.08
CA PRO A 73 9.71 10.92 -6.24
C PRO A 73 8.82 11.07 -7.49
N GLY A 74 9.38 11.62 -8.56
CA GLY A 74 8.66 11.86 -9.81
C GLY A 74 8.04 13.25 -9.97
N GLY A 75 8.22 14.19 -9.02
CA GLY A 75 7.83 15.59 -9.23
C GLY A 75 7.72 16.43 -7.95
N VAL A 76 7.56 17.74 -8.12
CA VAL A 76 7.28 18.67 -7.03
C VAL A 76 5.98 19.38 -7.35
N MET A 77 5.01 19.32 -6.44
CA MET A 77 3.75 20.04 -6.53
C MET A 77 3.64 21.03 -5.38
N ARG A 78 3.32 22.28 -5.69
CA ARG A 78 3.06 23.31 -4.68
C ARG A 78 1.59 23.65 -4.68
N ALA A 79 0.90 23.34 -3.60
CA ALA A 79 -0.52 23.65 -3.44
C ALA A 79 -0.85 23.92 -1.96
N PRO A 80 -0.50 25.11 -1.45
CA PRO A 80 -0.80 25.50 -0.07
C PRO A 80 -2.29 25.41 0.23
N GLY A 81 -2.64 24.77 1.35
CA GLY A 81 -4.04 24.62 1.79
C GLY A 81 -4.88 23.59 1.00
N GLN A 82 -4.32 22.97 -0.05
CA GLN A 82 -5.00 21.93 -0.82
C GLN A 82 -4.48 20.54 -0.43
N SER A 83 -5.39 19.56 -0.34
CA SER A 83 -5.01 18.16 -0.10
C SER A 83 -4.17 17.61 -1.27
N PRO A 84 -3.05 16.91 -1.01
CA PRO A 84 -2.24 16.33 -2.08
C PRO A 84 -3.00 15.26 -2.88
N PHE A 85 -4.07 14.69 -2.31
CA PHE A 85 -4.93 13.70 -2.95
C PHE A 85 -5.92 14.29 -3.98
N GLU A 86 -6.07 15.61 -4.01
CA GLU A 86 -6.94 16.34 -4.95
C GLU A 86 -6.17 16.92 -6.15
N ILE A 87 -4.84 16.85 -6.09
CA ILE A 87 -3.96 17.39 -7.13
C ILE A 87 -3.84 16.36 -8.26
N ILE A 88 -3.88 16.85 -9.51
CA ILE A 88 -3.57 16.02 -10.68
C ILE A 88 -2.08 15.64 -10.60
N PRO A 89 -1.74 14.35 -10.50
CA PRO A 89 -0.36 13.94 -10.30
C PRO A 89 0.49 14.24 -11.55
N PRO A 90 1.68 14.85 -11.41
CA PRO A 90 2.52 15.22 -12.54
C PRO A 90 3.08 13.99 -13.25
N THR A 91 3.31 12.90 -12.51
CA THR A 91 3.79 11.63 -13.04
C THR A 91 3.16 10.44 -12.32
N THR A 92 3.22 9.27 -12.95
CA THR A 92 2.85 7.99 -12.32
C THR A 92 3.66 7.70 -11.06
N GLN A 93 4.95 8.05 -11.07
CA GLN A 93 5.83 7.84 -9.92
C GLN A 93 5.44 8.73 -8.73
N TRP A 94 5.07 9.99 -9.00
CA TRP A 94 4.59 10.91 -7.97
C TRP A 94 3.30 10.40 -7.31
N ARG A 95 2.32 9.98 -8.13
CA ARG A 95 1.08 9.35 -7.64
C ARG A 95 1.36 8.12 -6.77
N ASN A 96 2.23 7.23 -7.24
CA ASN A 96 2.57 6.02 -6.48
C ASN A 96 3.23 6.38 -5.14
N SER A 97 4.09 7.40 -5.11
CA SER A 97 4.74 7.85 -3.88
C SER A 97 3.76 8.49 -2.90
N LEU A 98 2.79 9.24 -3.41
CA LEU A 98 1.70 9.78 -2.58
C LEU A 98 0.92 8.65 -1.90
N HIS A 99 0.48 7.66 -2.70
CA HIS A 99 -0.33 6.55 -2.21
C HIS A 99 0.45 5.42 -1.51
N SER A 100 1.78 5.53 -1.37
CA SER A 100 2.57 4.59 -0.57
C SER A 100 2.69 5.04 0.89
N PHE A 101 2.42 6.33 1.16
CA PHE A 101 2.51 6.92 2.50
C PHE A 101 3.93 6.88 3.12
N ASP A 102 4.96 6.78 2.29
CA ASP A 102 6.37 6.75 2.76
C ASP A 102 6.83 8.08 3.38
N TRP A 103 6.05 9.14 3.19
CA TRP A 103 6.23 10.49 3.71
C TRP A 103 5.62 10.67 5.12
N LEU A 104 4.79 9.76 5.62
CA LEU A 104 4.19 9.90 6.96
C LEU A 104 5.23 10.05 8.09
N PRO A 105 6.35 9.31 8.10
CA PRO A 105 7.38 9.52 9.12
C PRO A 105 7.92 10.94 9.13
N ASP A 106 8.03 11.59 7.97
CA ASP A 106 8.52 12.97 7.88
C ASP A 106 7.57 13.96 8.57
N LEU A 107 6.25 13.71 8.52
CA LEU A 107 5.27 14.49 9.29
C LEU A 107 5.31 14.20 10.79
N LEU A 108 5.45 12.93 11.19
CA LEU A 108 5.55 12.57 12.61
C LEU A 108 6.80 13.17 13.26
N ALA A 109 7.85 13.43 12.47
CA ALA A 109 9.07 14.09 12.93
C ALA A 109 8.93 15.62 13.11
N VAL A 110 7.77 16.23 12.84
CA VAL A 110 7.56 17.68 13.04
C VAL A 110 7.32 17.97 14.52
N ALA A 111 8.21 18.75 15.14
CA ALA A 111 8.22 19.00 16.59
C ALA A 111 6.94 19.67 17.11
N ASN A 112 6.27 20.48 16.28
CA ASN A 112 5.17 21.36 16.71
C ASN A 112 3.81 20.63 16.79
N GLY A 113 3.78 19.30 16.61
CA GLY A 113 2.57 18.48 16.71
C GLY A 113 1.58 18.58 15.52
N GLY A 114 1.68 19.62 14.69
CA GLY A 114 0.84 19.78 13.49
C GLY A 114 0.89 18.59 12.52
N GLY A 115 2.02 17.88 12.49
CA GLY A 115 2.21 16.67 11.69
C GLY A 115 1.24 15.54 12.05
N HIS A 116 0.91 15.34 13.34
CA HIS A 116 0.00 14.27 13.77
C HIS A 116 -1.43 14.49 13.24
N GLN A 117 -1.88 15.75 13.18
CA GLN A 117 -3.17 16.08 12.59
C GLN A 117 -3.18 15.81 11.08
N ALA A 118 -2.13 16.20 10.37
CA ALA A 118 -2.00 15.95 8.93
C ALA A 118 -1.94 14.45 8.59
N VAL A 119 -1.21 13.66 9.38
CA VAL A 119 -1.18 12.18 9.27
C VAL A 119 -2.58 11.60 9.44
N ARG A 120 -3.30 12.00 10.49
CA ARG A 120 -4.67 11.53 10.75
C ARG A 120 -5.61 11.87 9.59
N ALA A 121 -5.57 13.12 9.12
CA ALA A 121 -6.38 13.58 8.00
C ALA A 121 -6.08 12.77 6.73
N ALA A 122 -4.82 12.51 6.42
CA ALA A 122 -4.42 11.76 5.24
C ALA A 122 -4.87 10.29 5.26
N ILE A 123 -4.73 9.62 6.39
CA ILE A 123 -5.17 8.22 6.55
C ILE A 123 -6.69 8.15 6.45
N LEU A 124 -7.42 9.01 7.16
CA LEU A 124 -8.88 9.03 7.14
C LEU A 124 -9.44 9.37 5.76
N HIS A 125 -8.87 10.37 5.08
CA HIS A 125 -9.23 10.73 3.71
C HIS A 125 -9.17 9.51 2.79
N TRP A 126 -8.06 8.78 2.84
CA TRP A 126 -7.87 7.60 2.00
C TRP A 126 -8.80 6.45 2.40
N ALA A 127 -9.06 6.26 3.70
CA ALA A 127 -9.94 5.22 4.21
C ALA A 127 -11.39 5.40 3.75
N LEU A 128 -11.87 6.65 3.70
CA LEU A 128 -13.23 7.00 3.26
C LEU A 128 -13.38 7.06 1.73
N ALA A 129 -12.28 7.31 1.01
CA ALA A 129 -12.30 7.42 -0.43
C ALA A 129 -12.34 6.04 -1.13
N ALA A 130 -12.84 6.02 -2.37
CA ALA A 130 -12.97 4.81 -3.19
C ALA A 130 -11.63 4.32 -3.82
N TYR A 131 -10.48 4.63 -3.23
CA TYR A 131 -9.17 4.26 -3.78
C TYR A 131 -8.97 2.75 -3.87
N VAL A 132 -9.61 1.96 -2.99
CA VAL A 132 -9.59 0.49 -3.05
C VAL A 132 -10.16 -0.08 -4.35
N HIS A 133 -10.98 0.69 -5.07
CA HIS A 133 -11.55 0.30 -6.36
C HIS A 133 -10.73 0.77 -7.56
N GLN A 134 -9.70 1.59 -7.35
CA GLN A 134 -8.87 2.14 -8.43
C GLN A 134 -7.69 1.21 -8.73
N ARG A 135 -7.32 1.07 -10.02
CA ARG A 135 -6.24 0.14 -10.43
C ARG A 135 -4.88 0.67 -10.02
N ALA A 136 -4.68 1.97 -10.19
CA ALA A 136 -3.42 2.66 -9.99
C ALA A 136 -2.92 2.61 -8.53
N THR A 137 -3.83 2.67 -7.57
CA THR A 137 -3.57 2.71 -6.11
C THR A 137 -3.47 1.33 -5.45
N MET A 138 -3.92 0.29 -6.17
CA MET A 138 -4.06 -1.09 -5.66
C MET A 138 -3.05 -2.07 -6.28
N ARG A 139 -1.92 -1.57 -6.77
CA ARG A 139 -0.77 -2.40 -7.14
C ARG A 139 -0.23 -3.12 -5.88
N PRO A 140 0.07 -4.43 -5.90
CA PRO A 140 0.35 -5.16 -4.65
C PRO A 140 1.55 -4.60 -3.87
N ALA A 141 2.66 -4.27 -4.54
CA ALA A 141 3.82 -3.63 -3.90
C ALA A 141 3.48 -2.28 -3.23
N LEU A 142 2.61 -1.49 -3.87
CA LEU A 142 2.15 -0.20 -3.35
C LEU A 142 1.25 -0.37 -2.13
N VAL A 143 0.33 -1.35 -2.19
CA VAL A 143 -0.54 -1.72 -1.06
C VAL A 143 0.31 -2.21 0.12
N GLY A 144 1.30 -3.07 -0.12
CA GLY A 144 2.20 -3.56 0.92
C GLY A 144 2.92 -2.42 1.64
N ARG A 145 3.53 -1.50 0.90
CA ARG A 145 4.15 -0.28 1.46
C ARG A 145 3.18 0.54 2.28
N ARG A 146 1.99 0.81 1.75
CA ARG A 146 0.97 1.58 2.44
C ARG A 146 0.52 0.92 3.74
N LEU A 147 0.27 -0.38 3.76
CA LEU A 147 -0.14 -1.10 4.97
C LEU A 147 0.94 -1.05 6.05
N MET A 148 2.21 -1.22 5.69
CA MET A 148 3.31 -1.07 6.64
C MET A 148 3.37 0.34 7.21
N ARG A 149 3.25 1.37 6.37
CA ARG A 149 3.28 2.78 6.80
C ARG A 149 2.09 3.18 7.64
N TRP A 150 0.90 2.67 7.31
CA TRP A 150 -0.30 2.88 8.10
C TRP A 150 -0.17 2.21 9.47
N ALA A 151 0.26 0.95 9.53
CA ALA A 151 0.41 0.25 10.80
C ALA A 151 1.42 0.96 11.73
N GLN A 152 2.52 1.46 11.18
CA GLN A 152 3.49 2.29 11.91
C GLN A 152 2.86 3.59 12.41
N ALA A 153 2.26 4.40 11.52
CA ALA A 153 1.73 5.70 11.91
C ALA A 153 0.56 5.58 12.90
N LEU A 154 -0.29 4.56 12.76
CA LEU A 154 -1.46 4.35 13.61
C LEU A 154 -1.08 3.91 15.03
N SER A 155 0.11 3.36 15.26
CA SER A 155 0.59 3.12 16.64
C SER A 155 0.74 4.43 17.42
N GLU A 156 1.10 5.52 16.73
CA GLU A 156 1.33 6.85 17.31
C GLU A 156 0.08 7.74 17.32
N VAL A 157 -0.71 7.75 16.24
CA VAL A 157 -1.79 8.74 16.08
C VAL A 157 -3.21 8.20 16.36
N ARG A 158 -3.37 6.92 16.71
CA ARG A 158 -4.71 6.30 16.88
C ARG A 158 -5.61 7.01 17.90
N SER A 159 -5.03 7.54 18.97
CA SER A 159 -5.77 8.20 20.07
C SER A 159 -6.50 9.47 19.63
N GLY A 160 -6.14 10.04 18.48
CA GLY A 160 -6.77 11.23 17.93
C GLY A 160 -7.95 10.97 16.99
N PHE A 161 -8.43 9.73 16.85
CA PHE A 161 -9.61 9.40 16.04
C PHE A 161 -10.81 9.07 16.92
N ASP A 162 -12.01 9.43 16.45
CA ASP A 162 -13.25 8.92 17.03
C ASP A 162 -13.54 7.46 16.58
N GLY A 163 -14.57 6.86 17.18
CA GLY A 163 -14.94 5.47 16.89
C GLY A 163 -15.38 5.23 15.45
N GLN A 164 -16.01 6.21 14.80
CA GLN A 164 -16.48 6.08 13.41
C GLN A 164 -15.31 6.14 12.43
N ALA A 165 -14.38 7.07 12.65
CA ALA A 165 -13.15 7.19 11.89
C ALA A 165 -12.29 5.92 12.04
N LEU A 166 -12.11 5.41 13.25
CA LEU A 166 -11.39 4.14 13.46
C LEU A 166 -12.07 2.97 12.76
N ALA A 167 -13.40 2.86 12.81
CA ALA A 167 -14.12 1.79 12.13
C ALA A 167 -13.93 1.82 10.60
N ALA A 168 -13.92 3.02 10.00
CA ALA A 168 -13.62 3.19 8.59
C ALA A 168 -12.16 2.79 8.25
N ILE A 169 -11.21 3.19 9.10
CA ILE A 169 -9.79 2.83 8.95
C ILE A 169 -9.58 1.33 9.06
N HIS A 170 -10.17 0.66 10.05
CA HIS A 170 -10.11 -0.80 10.22
C HIS A 170 -10.67 -1.53 9.00
N THR A 171 -11.85 -1.14 8.55
CA THR A 171 -12.50 -1.72 7.36
C THR A 171 -11.63 -1.56 6.12
N SER A 172 -11.05 -0.37 5.92
CA SER A 172 -10.16 -0.08 4.81
C SER A 172 -8.85 -0.86 4.89
N PHE A 173 -8.25 -0.96 6.08
CA PHE A 173 -7.02 -1.73 6.32
C PHE A 173 -7.24 -3.21 6.03
N SER A 174 -8.29 -3.82 6.61
CA SER A 174 -8.66 -5.22 6.37
C SER A 174 -8.94 -5.50 4.88
N THR A 175 -9.65 -4.60 4.20
CA THR A 175 -9.93 -4.68 2.76
C THR A 175 -8.66 -4.74 1.93
N GLN A 176 -7.70 -3.87 2.23
CA GLN A 176 -6.42 -3.82 1.53
C GLN A 176 -5.55 -5.04 1.82
N THR A 177 -5.53 -5.52 3.06
CA THR A 177 -4.76 -6.72 3.42
C THR A 177 -5.30 -7.96 2.71
N ARG A 178 -6.63 -8.15 2.69
CA ARG A 178 -7.28 -9.25 1.95
C ARG A 178 -7.05 -9.14 0.45
N TRP A 179 -7.09 -7.92 -0.11
CA TRP A 179 -6.72 -7.69 -1.51
C TRP A 179 -5.28 -8.10 -1.79
N LEU A 180 -4.35 -7.71 -0.93
CA LEU A 180 -2.93 -8.04 -1.04
C LEU A 180 -2.70 -9.55 -0.94
N GLU A 181 -3.38 -10.24 -0.01
CA GLU A 181 -3.33 -11.70 0.11
C GLU A 181 -3.64 -12.39 -1.22
N LYS A 182 -4.68 -11.94 -1.95
CA LYS A 182 -5.06 -12.57 -3.22
C LYS A 182 -4.08 -12.28 -4.37
N LEU A 183 -3.32 -11.19 -4.28
CA LEU A 183 -2.56 -10.67 -5.42
C LEU A 183 -1.07 -10.44 -5.16
N ALA A 184 -0.54 -10.81 -3.99
CA ALA A 184 0.87 -10.63 -3.65
C ALA A 184 1.81 -11.34 -4.65
N THR A 185 1.36 -12.45 -5.24
CA THR A 185 2.09 -13.21 -6.28
C THR A 185 2.02 -12.60 -7.68
N GLN A 186 1.22 -11.55 -7.86
CA GLN A 186 1.05 -10.87 -9.14
C GLN A 186 1.98 -9.65 -9.29
N CYS A 187 3.00 -9.55 -8.44
CA CYS A 187 4.08 -8.57 -8.57
C CYS A 187 5.17 -9.09 -9.51
N ASP A 188 5.79 -8.17 -10.25
CA ASP A 188 7.04 -8.46 -10.96
C ASP A 188 8.15 -8.81 -9.97
N ASP A 189 9.10 -9.63 -10.40
CA ASP A 189 10.23 -10.05 -9.57
C ASP A 189 11.09 -8.85 -9.11
N GLY A 190 11.76 -9.02 -7.97
CA GLY A 190 12.60 -8.00 -7.35
C GLY A 190 11.95 -7.30 -6.16
N ILE A 191 12.25 -6.02 -6.00
CA ILE A 191 11.88 -5.26 -4.79
C ILE A 191 10.37 -5.11 -4.60
N ASP A 192 9.59 -5.08 -5.68
CA ASP A 192 8.14 -4.97 -5.62
C ASP A 192 7.51 -6.22 -5.01
N ARG A 193 8.01 -7.42 -5.36
CA ARG A 193 7.61 -8.69 -4.74
C ARG A 193 7.94 -8.71 -3.25
N LEU A 194 9.13 -8.25 -2.88
CA LEU A 194 9.54 -8.16 -1.47
C LEU A 194 8.63 -7.23 -0.67
N HIS A 195 8.32 -6.04 -1.19
CA HIS A 195 7.41 -5.11 -0.52
C HIS A 195 5.99 -5.67 -0.35
N ALA A 196 5.48 -6.40 -1.35
CA ALA A 196 4.18 -7.06 -1.26
C ALA A 196 4.18 -8.14 -0.16
N ALA A 197 5.21 -8.98 -0.12
CA ALA A 197 5.36 -10.04 0.88
C ALA A 197 5.53 -9.48 2.29
N LEU A 198 6.45 -8.51 2.50
CA LEU A 198 6.65 -7.85 3.79
C LEU A 198 5.38 -7.17 4.29
N GLY A 199 4.70 -6.44 3.40
CA GLY A 199 3.45 -5.77 3.72
C GLY A 199 2.35 -6.72 4.14
N LEU A 200 2.20 -7.86 3.45
CA LEU A 200 1.21 -8.88 3.81
C LEU A 200 1.52 -9.51 5.16
N THR A 201 2.76 -9.95 5.37
CA THR A 201 3.21 -10.57 6.62
C THR A 201 2.94 -9.66 7.81
N LEU A 202 3.35 -8.40 7.70
CA LEU A 202 3.23 -7.46 8.81
C LEU A 202 1.78 -6.97 9.01
N ALA A 203 0.99 -6.83 7.94
CA ALA A 203 -0.43 -6.50 8.05
C ALA A 203 -1.25 -7.66 8.64
N ALA A 204 -0.86 -8.91 8.39
CA ALA A 204 -1.48 -10.08 9.00
C ALA A 204 -1.25 -10.12 10.52
N CYS A 205 -0.10 -9.65 11.02
CA CYS A 205 0.13 -9.50 12.46
C CYS A 205 -0.81 -8.47 13.11
N ALA A 206 -1.22 -7.45 12.35
CA ALA A 206 -2.11 -6.40 12.85
C ALA A 206 -3.59 -6.84 12.88
N LEU A 207 -3.98 -7.90 12.16
CA LEU A 207 -5.35 -8.38 12.12
C LEU A 207 -5.57 -9.56 13.09
N PRO A 208 -6.70 -9.62 13.81
CA PRO A 208 -6.98 -10.72 14.72
C PRO A 208 -7.17 -12.04 13.97
N GLN A 209 -6.65 -13.13 14.54
CA GLN A 209 -6.88 -14.51 14.09
C GLN A 209 -6.42 -14.84 12.65
N GLN A 210 -5.47 -14.07 12.09
CA GLN A 210 -4.98 -14.26 10.71
C GLN A 210 -3.75 -15.19 10.61
N GLY A 211 -3.69 -16.26 11.39
CA GLY A 211 -2.51 -17.15 11.45
C GLY A 211 -2.15 -17.82 10.11
N GLN A 212 -3.15 -18.16 9.29
CA GLN A 212 -2.90 -18.73 7.95
C GLN A 212 -2.32 -17.68 6.99
N MET A 213 -2.85 -16.46 7.02
CA MET A 213 -2.37 -15.35 6.20
C MET A 213 -0.94 -14.96 6.56
N LEU A 214 -0.61 -14.96 7.86
CA LEU A 214 0.75 -14.74 8.34
C LEU A 214 1.72 -15.79 7.79
N ARG A 215 1.38 -17.08 7.91
CA ARG A 215 2.20 -18.18 7.33
C ARG A 215 2.39 -17.99 5.83
N TYR A 216 1.32 -17.65 5.12
CA TYR A 216 1.40 -17.40 3.68
C TYR A 216 2.33 -16.23 3.34
N GLY A 217 2.25 -15.11 4.08
CA GLY A 217 3.18 -13.99 3.92
C GLY A 217 4.64 -14.39 4.17
N MET A 218 4.89 -15.19 5.22
CA MET A 218 6.22 -15.73 5.52
C MET A 218 6.75 -16.64 4.41
N ASP A 219 5.89 -17.48 3.83
CA ASP A 219 6.24 -18.34 2.68
C ASP A 219 6.56 -17.54 1.41
N LEU A 220 5.98 -16.34 1.25
CA LEU A 220 6.32 -15.46 0.15
C LEU A 220 7.68 -14.78 0.34
N LEU A 221 8.12 -14.57 1.59
CA LEU A 221 9.42 -13.99 1.91
C LEU A 221 10.57 -14.97 1.71
N SER A 222 10.31 -16.28 1.81
CA SER A 222 11.33 -17.33 1.68
C SER A 222 11.62 -17.76 0.23
N ARG A 223 10.90 -17.20 -0.76
CA ARG A 223 11.01 -17.49 -2.20
C ARG A 223 11.77 -16.42 -2.96
#